data_AF-A0A8T3YBB6-F1
#
_entry.id   AF-A0A8T3YBB6-F1
#
_cell.length_a   1.000
_cell.length_b   1.000
_cell.length_c   1.000
_cell.angle_alpha   90.00
_cell.angle_beta   90.00
_cell.angle_gamma   90.00
#
_symmetry.space_group_name_H-M   'P 1'
#
loop_
_entity.id
_entity.type
_entity.pdbx_description
1 polymer ?
#
loop_
_entity_poly.entity_id
_entity_poly.type
_entity_poly.pdbx_seq_one_letter_code
_entity_poly.pdbx_strand_id
1 'polypeptide(L)'
;MEDFTTKLAKLRQAIDQAQHHDVAGRVLDEEKSLYDYKERKLIYYKNSLETAIRDVYATGIQLSNQANLADQATIEFLSLLKRLQLNKENTASLLPLSDQLEKQASKLHLSRPIPKSRAERELVIKEPKLPGEIRDDLIADLQEVEKCFNAGCYRSAVILCGRVLETALHRKYYDVTGRDVLETQPGIGLGTLIAKLAEKNVQLDPGLTQQIHLINQVRVYSVHKKQSAFAPTKDQTHAMVLFTVDVVNKLFR
;
A
#
# COMPACT_ATOMS: atom_id res chain seq x y z
N MET A 1 6.49 8.62 17.84
CA MET A 1 6.03 10.02 17.69
C MET A 1 5.56 10.28 16.27
N GLU A 2 6.41 10.20 15.25
CA GLU A 2 6.04 10.49 13.86
C GLU A 2 4.82 9.71 13.33
N ASP A 3 4.76 8.39 13.59
CA ASP A 3 3.58 7.58 13.24
C ASP A 3 2.31 8.08 13.96
N PHE A 4 2.38 8.37 15.27
CA PHE A 4 1.25 8.89 16.04
C PHE A 4 0.74 10.24 15.52
N THR A 5 1.65 11.17 15.20
CA THR A 5 1.31 12.47 14.60
C THR A 5 0.63 12.29 13.25
N THR A 6 1.10 11.35 12.43
CA THR A 6 0.49 11.00 11.14
C THR A 6 -0.93 10.45 11.32
N LYS A 7 -1.14 9.56 12.31
CA LYS A 7 -2.48 9.04 12.64
C LYS A 7 -3.41 10.13 13.15
N LEU A 8 -2.91 11.07 13.97
CA LEU A 8 -3.69 12.22 14.44
C LEU A 8 -4.12 13.14 13.28
N ALA A 9 -3.24 13.40 12.31
CA ALA A 9 -3.59 14.19 11.13
C ALA A 9 -4.73 13.53 10.32
N LYS A 10 -4.66 12.21 10.12
CA LYS A 10 -5.73 11.43 9.48
C LYS A 10 -7.04 11.49 10.27
N LEU A 11 -6.97 11.40 11.60
CA LEU A 11 -8.14 11.56 12.46
C LEU A 11 -8.78 12.94 12.31
N ARG A 12 -8.01 14.03 12.31
CA ARG A 12 -8.53 15.39 12.08
C ARG A 12 -9.27 15.51 10.75
N GLN A 13 -8.69 14.96 9.68
CA GLN A 13 -9.34 14.92 8.37
C GLN A 13 -10.66 14.13 8.40
N ALA A 14 -10.69 12.98 9.08
CA ALA A 14 -11.90 12.17 9.20
C ALA A 14 -12.98 12.85 10.05
N ILE A 15 -12.59 13.59 11.11
CA ILE A 15 -13.51 14.40 11.93
C ILE A 15 -14.16 15.48 11.08
N ASP A 16 -13.37 16.24 10.31
CA ASP A 16 -13.88 17.31 9.44
C ASP A 16 -14.90 16.79 8.43
N GLN A 17 -14.59 15.67 7.76
CA GLN A 17 -15.51 15.01 6.83
C GLN A 17 -16.80 14.53 7.52
N ALA A 18 -16.69 13.94 8.71
CA ALA A 18 -17.84 13.45 9.45
C ALA A 18 -18.73 14.58 10.01
N GLN A 19 -18.14 15.72 10.40
CA GLN A 19 -18.87 16.93 10.81
C GLN A 19 -19.59 17.57 9.62
N HIS A 20 -18.88 17.75 8.49
CA HIS A 20 -19.44 18.36 7.29
C HIS A 20 -20.67 17.59 6.75
N HIS A 21 -20.69 16.28 6.94
CA HIS A 21 -21.77 15.40 6.48
C HIS A 21 -22.73 14.95 7.60
N ASP A 22 -22.58 15.48 8.81
CA ASP A 22 -23.41 15.17 9.99
C ASP A 22 -23.59 13.65 10.21
N VAL A 23 -22.47 12.91 10.15
CA VAL A 23 -22.50 11.43 10.16
C VAL A 23 -22.48 10.85 11.57
N ALA A 24 -22.00 11.62 12.54
CA ALA A 24 -21.77 11.16 13.90
C ALA A 24 -23.10 10.93 14.64
N GLY A 25 -23.25 9.76 15.27
CA GLY A 25 -24.48 9.41 15.98
C GLY A 25 -25.66 9.02 15.09
N ARG A 26 -25.54 9.10 13.75
CA ARG A 26 -26.58 8.60 12.84
C ARG A 26 -26.61 7.07 12.80
N VAL A 27 -27.82 6.54 12.89
CA VAL A 27 -28.14 5.16 12.50
C VAL A 27 -28.27 5.16 10.98
N LEU A 28 -27.33 4.51 10.31
CA LEU A 28 -27.30 4.40 8.85
C LEU A 28 -27.81 3.02 8.45
N ASP A 29 -28.55 2.95 7.36
CA ASP A 29 -29.13 1.70 6.85
C ASP A 29 -28.17 1.07 5.85
N GLU A 30 -27.54 -0.04 6.25
CA GLU A 30 -26.59 -0.77 5.41
C GLU A 30 -27.25 -1.38 4.17
N GLU A 31 -28.49 -1.86 4.27
CA GLU A 31 -29.21 -2.46 3.14
C GLU A 31 -29.57 -1.39 2.11
N LYS A 32 -30.09 -0.25 2.58
CA LYS A 32 -30.39 0.90 1.72
C LYS A 32 -29.14 1.41 0.99
N SER A 33 -27.98 1.34 1.63
CA SER A 33 -26.70 1.79 1.05
C SER A 33 -26.25 1.03 -0.19
N LEU A 34 -26.78 -0.17 -0.42
CA LEU A 34 -26.51 -0.95 -1.63
C LEU A 34 -27.07 -0.26 -2.88
N TYR A 35 -28.14 0.51 -2.72
CA TYR A 35 -28.88 1.14 -3.81
C TYR A 35 -28.88 2.68 -3.74
N ASP A 36 -28.57 3.27 -2.58
CA ASP A 36 -28.48 4.71 -2.37
C ASP A 36 -27.02 5.17 -2.21
N TYR A 37 -26.51 5.87 -3.24
CA TYR A 37 -25.17 6.44 -3.23
C TYR A 37 -24.92 7.42 -2.07
N LYS A 38 -25.94 8.21 -1.68
CA LYS A 38 -25.79 9.17 -0.58
C LYS A 38 -25.61 8.43 0.74
N GLU A 39 -26.44 7.43 0.99
CA GLU A 39 -26.35 6.57 2.18
C GLU A 39 -24.99 5.87 2.26
N ARG A 40 -24.54 5.28 1.14
CA ARG A 40 -23.22 4.64 1.05
C ARG A 40 -22.06 5.59 1.37
N LYS A 41 -22.17 6.84 0.92
CA LYS A 41 -21.15 7.87 1.18
C LYS A 41 -21.11 8.25 2.67
N LEU A 42 -22.26 8.31 3.35
CA LEU A 42 -22.31 8.53 4.79
C LEU A 42 -21.66 7.37 5.56
N ILE A 43 -21.94 6.11 5.17
CA ILE A 43 -21.31 4.93 5.77
C ILE A 43 -19.79 4.97 5.59
N TYR A 44 -19.30 5.37 4.41
CA TYR A 44 -17.88 5.53 4.17
C TYR A 44 -17.22 6.51 5.16
N TYR A 45 -17.82 7.68 5.39
CA TYR A 45 -17.28 8.66 6.34
C TYR A 45 -17.34 8.17 7.79
N LYS A 46 -18.41 7.46 8.18
CA LYS A 46 -18.51 6.82 9.49
C LYS A 46 -17.37 5.82 9.71
N ASN A 47 -17.17 4.91 8.75
CA ASN A 47 -16.13 3.88 8.82
C ASN A 47 -14.72 4.47 8.79
N SER A 48 -14.50 5.53 8.00
CA SER A 48 -13.24 6.28 7.98
C SER A 48 -12.92 6.87 9.36
N LEU A 49 -13.90 7.52 10.00
CA LEU A 49 -13.75 8.07 11.35
C LEU A 49 -13.46 6.99 12.38
N GLU A 50 -14.23 5.90 12.40
CA GLU A 50 -14.03 4.80 13.34
C GLU A 50 -12.66 4.13 13.17
N THR A 51 -12.21 3.97 11.92
CA THR A 51 -10.88 3.43 11.62
C THR A 51 -9.79 4.38 12.11
N ALA A 52 -9.92 5.69 11.87
CA ALA A 52 -8.94 6.67 12.33
C ALA A 52 -8.85 6.74 13.87
N ILE A 53 -9.99 6.67 14.57
CA ILE A 53 -10.02 6.60 16.05
C ILE A 53 -9.32 5.33 16.54
N ARG A 54 -9.59 4.18 15.91
CA ARG A 54 -8.97 2.89 16.25
C ARG A 54 -7.46 2.93 16.08
N ASP A 55 -6.99 3.48 14.97
CA ASP A 55 -5.57 3.65 14.67
C ASP A 55 -4.88 4.55 15.69
N VAL A 56 -5.45 5.73 15.99
CA VAL A 56 -4.90 6.64 17.01
C VAL A 56 -4.87 5.97 18.38
N TYR A 57 -5.92 5.24 18.75
CA TYR A 57 -5.94 4.50 20.01
C TYR A 57 -4.85 3.43 20.07
N ALA A 58 -4.73 2.59 19.03
CA ALA A 58 -3.74 1.52 18.98
C ALA A 58 -2.30 2.07 19.05
N THR A 59 -1.97 3.06 18.22
CA THR A 59 -0.65 3.71 18.23
C THR A 59 -0.41 4.47 19.54
N GLY A 60 -1.45 5.08 20.12
CA GLY A 60 -1.39 5.76 21.42
C GLY A 60 -1.04 4.81 22.57
N ILE A 61 -1.68 3.63 22.64
CA ILE A 61 -1.33 2.59 23.62
C ILE A 61 0.11 2.10 23.44
N GLN A 62 0.56 1.93 22.19
CA GLN A 62 1.95 1.57 21.93
C GLN A 62 2.93 2.64 22.42
N LEU A 63 2.58 3.92 22.24
CA LEU A 63 3.38 5.06 22.70
C LEU A 63 3.43 5.13 24.23
N SER A 64 2.30 4.92 24.92
CA SER A 64 2.25 4.95 26.39
C SER A 64 3.02 3.80 27.03
N ASN A 65 3.06 2.63 26.39
CA ASN A 65 3.85 1.48 26.87
C ASN A 65 5.37 1.73 26.86
N GLN A 66 5.82 2.78 26.17
CA GLN A 66 7.22 3.20 26.11
C GLN A 66 7.53 4.33 27.10
N ALA A 67 6.49 4.96 27.64
CA ALA A 67 6.60 5.98 28.68
C ALA A 67 6.60 5.32 30.06
N ASN A 68 6.99 6.07 31.08
CA ASN A 68 6.84 5.62 32.46
C ASN A 68 5.36 5.64 32.84
N LEU A 69 4.78 4.47 33.14
CA LEU A 69 3.35 4.35 33.50
C LEU A 69 3.00 5.05 34.83
N ALA A 70 3.99 5.31 35.69
CA ALA A 70 3.81 6.07 36.93
C ALA A 70 3.87 7.59 36.72
N ASP A 71 4.18 8.05 35.50
CA ASP A 71 4.20 9.48 35.16
C ASP A 71 2.77 9.99 34.96
N GLN A 72 2.45 11.12 35.62
CA GLN A 72 1.17 11.80 35.52
C GLN A 72 0.82 12.15 34.06
N ALA A 73 1.82 12.50 33.23
CA ALA A 73 1.61 12.77 31.81
C ALA A 73 1.10 11.55 31.04
N THR A 74 1.60 10.35 31.37
CA THR A 74 1.16 9.08 30.76
C THR A 74 -0.30 8.77 31.14
N ILE A 75 -0.67 8.99 32.40
CA ILE A 75 -2.03 8.78 32.89
C ILE A 75 -3.02 9.73 32.20
N GLU A 76 -2.68 11.02 32.10
CA GLU A 76 -3.48 12.01 31.39
C GLU A 76 -3.65 11.65 29.91
N PHE A 77 -2.57 11.24 29.26
CA PHE A 77 -2.60 10.81 27.86
C PHE A 77 -3.52 9.59 27.64
N LEU A 78 -3.40 8.56 28.49
CA LEU A 78 -4.27 7.37 28.44
C LEU A 78 -5.74 7.71 28.68
N SER A 79 -6.02 8.63 29.62
CA SER A 79 -7.37 9.13 29.88
C SER A 79 -7.96 9.82 28.65
N LEU A 80 -7.18 10.64 27.94
CA LEU A 80 -7.60 11.28 26.69
C LEU A 80 -7.86 10.26 25.58
N LEU A 81 -7.02 9.22 25.43
CA LEU A 81 -7.26 8.15 24.46
C LEU A 81 -8.57 7.40 24.75
N LYS A 82 -8.85 7.13 26.03
CA LYS A 82 -10.10 6.49 26.43
C LYS A 82 -11.31 7.39 26.14
N ARG A 83 -11.20 8.69 26.44
CA ARG A 83 -12.24 9.67 26.12
C ARG A 83 -12.49 9.76 24.62
N LEU A 84 -11.45 9.71 23.79
CA LEU A 84 -11.59 9.68 22.33
C LEU A 84 -12.45 8.49 21.87
N GLN A 85 -12.21 7.29 22.39
CA GLN A 85 -13.02 6.12 22.06
C GLN A 85 -14.47 6.23 22.55
N LEU A 86 -14.68 6.72 23.77
CA LEU A 86 -16.01 6.85 24.35
C LEU A 86 -16.86 7.91 23.64
N ASN A 87 -16.23 8.93 23.08
CA ASN A 87 -16.91 10.04 22.40
C ASN A 87 -16.96 9.88 20.86
N LYS A 88 -16.76 8.66 20.33
CA LYS A 88 -16.74 8.40 18.88
C LYS A 88 -18.00 8.87 18.13
N GLU A 89 -19.12 9.03 18.84
CA GLU A 89 -20.42 9.47 18.30
C GLU A 89 -20.61 10.99 18.37
N ASN A 90 -19.75 11.73 19.10
CA ASN A 90 -19.84 13.18 19.27
C ASN A 90 -18.64 13.87 18.60
N THR A 91 -18.75 14.12 17.30
CA THR A 91 -17.67 14.74 16.51
C THR A 91 -17.26 16.12 16.99
N ALA A 92 -18.16 16.91 17.59
CA ALA A 92 -17.82 18.22 18.14
C ALA A 92 -16.79 18.12 19.27
N SER A 93 -16.82 17.03 20.03
CA SER A 93 -15.87 16.78 21.12
C SER A 93 -14.55 16.15 20.65
N LEU A 94 -14.52 15.52 19.47
CA LEU A 94 -13.34 14.79 18.98
C LEU A 94 -12.19 15.71 18.56
N LEU A 95 -12.49 16.87 17.96
CA LEU A 95 -11.46 17.80 17.51
C LEU A 95 -10.65 18.38 18.69
N PRO A 96 -11.27 18.94 19.75
CA PRO A 96 -10.54 19.36 20.95
C PRO A 96 -9.76 18.22 21.62
N LEU A 97 -10.28 16.98 21.61
CA LEU A 97 -9.56 15.83 22.14
C LEU A 97 -8.32 15.50 21.31
N SER A 98 -8.38 15.62 19.99
CA SER A 98 -7.21 15.42 19.11
C SER A 98 -6.10 16.42 19.40
N ASP A 99 -6.45 17.70 19.65
CA ASP A 99 -5.49 18.74 19.99
C ASP A 99 -4.86 18.52 21.38
N GLN A 100 -5.67 18.08 22.34
CA GLN A 100 -5.18 17.73 23.67
C GLN A 100 -4.24 16.51 23.62
N LEU A 101 -4.56 15.50 22.80
CA LEU A 101 -3.72 14.33 22.59
C LEU A 101 -2.36 14.69 21.98
N GLU A 102 -2.33 15.57 20.99
CA GLU A 102 -1.07 16.03 20.40
C GLU A 102 -0.20 16.76 21.43
N LYS A 103 -0.81 17.68 22.20
CA LYS A 103 -0.12 18.40 23.28
C LYS A 103 0.41 17.45 24.35
N GLN A 104 -0.37 16.48 24.80
CA GLN A 104 0.07 15.53 25.83
C GLN A 104 1.11 14.54 25.31
N ALA A 105 1.01 14.10 24.05
CA ALA A 105 2.01 13.23 23.44
C ALA A 105 3.40 13.86 23.42
N SER A 106 3.49 15.18 23.20
CA SER A 106 4.77 15.92 23.24
C SER A 106 5.43 15.98 24.62
N LYS A 107 4.66 15.78 25.70
CA LYS A 107 5.16 15.77 27.08
C LYS A 107 5.61 14.39 27.55
N LEU A 108 5.35 13.34 26.78
CA LEU A 108 5.75 11.99 27.17
C LEU A 108 7.27 11.86 27.13
N HIS A 109 7.87 11.57 28.28
CA HIS A 109 9.27 11.18 28.35
C HIS A 109 9.42 9.75 27.85
N LEU A 110 9.80 9.60 26.57
CA LEU A 110 10.03 8.30 25.96
C LEU A 110 11.36 7.74 26.45
N SER A 111 11.30 6.84 27.43
CA SER A 111 12.48 6.23 28.09
C SER A 111 13.27 5.28 27.18
N ARG A 112 12.76 5.00 25.98
CA ARG A 112 13.46 4.21 24.96
C ARG A 112 13.29 4.86 23.59
N PRO A 113 14.36 4.95 22.77
CA PRO A 113 14.18 5.18 21.35
C PRO A 113 13.23 4.10 20.85
N ILE A 114 12.17 4.52 20.16
CA ILE A 114 11.20 3.62 19.52
C ILE A 114 12.04 2.62 18.73
N PRO A 115 12.08 1.32 19.11
CA PRO A 115 12.57 0.32 18.18
C PRO A 115 11.65 0.50 16.98
N LYS A 116 12.17 0.98 15.83
CA LYS A 116 11.42 0.97 14.57
C LYS A 116 10.72 -0.37 14.56
N SER A 117 9.40 -0.35 14.68
CA SER A 117 8.67 -1.59 14.91
C SER A 117 9.10 -2.54 13.79
N ARG A 118 9.08 -3.84 14.06
CA ARG A 118 9.40 -4.88 13.08
C ARG A 118 8.55 -4.78 11.78
N ALA A 119 7.64 -3.79 11.69
CA ALA A 119 6.64 -3.53 10.66
C ALA A 119 7.12 -2.77 9.41
N GLU A 120 8.35 -2.25 9.36
CA GLU A 120 8.88 -1.62 8.14
C GLU A 120 10.29 -2.08 7.85
N ARG A 121 10.43 -3.37 7.50
CA ARG A 121 11.60 -3.74 6.71
C ARG A 121 11.42 -3.07 5.35
N GLU A 122 12.34 -2.16 5.05
CA GLU A 122 12.55 -1.66 3.71
C GLU A 122 12.72 -2.88 2.79
N LEU A 123 12.03 -2.85 1.66
CA LEU A 123 12.28 -3.80 0.60
C LEU A 123 13.69 -3.53 0.10
N VAL A 124 14.51 -4.58 0.02
CA VAL A 124 15.83 -4.54 -0.59
C VAL A 124 15.85 -5.62 -1.65
N ILE A 125 15.94 -5.20 -2.91
CA ILE A 125 15.95 -6.14 -4.04
C ILE A 125 17.39 -6.56 -4.31
N LYS A 126 17.65 -7.88 -4.31
CA LYS A 126 18.94 -8.40 -4.74
C LYS A 126 19.04 -8.35 -6.26
N GLU A 127 20.13 -7.81 -6.78
CA GLU A 127 20.38 -7.75 -8.22
C GLU A 127 20.37 -9.15 -8.85
N PRO A 128 19.52 -9.40 -9.86
CA PRO A 128 19.54 -10.64 -10.61
C PRO A 128 20.74 -10.70 -11.57
N LYS A 129 21.10 -11.90 -12.03
CA LYS A 129 22.05 -12.07 -13.13
C LYS A 129 21.35 -11.72 -14.44
N LEU A 130 21.86 -10.74 -15.17
CA LEU A 130 21.23 -10.19 -16.38
C LEU A 130 22.21 -10.15 -17.56
N PRO A 131 21.71 -10.34 -18.80
CA PRO A 131 22.46 -10.02 -20.01
C PRO A 131 22.89 -8.55 -20.02
N GLY A 132 24.09 -8.26 -20.54
CA GLY A 132 24.67 -6.92 -20.52
C GLY A 132 23.80 -5.89 -21.23
N GLU A 133 23.09 -6.29 -22.29
CA GLU A 133 22.30 -5.40 -23.14
C GLU A 133 21.04 -4.86 -22.47
N ILE A 134 20.49 -5.55 -21.47
CA ILE A 134 19.30 -5.11 -20.71
C ILE A 134 19.59 -4.79 -19.25
N ARG A 135 20.85 -4.93 -18.82
CA ARG A 135 21.24 -4.86 -17.42
C ARG A 135 20.89 -3.50 -16.83
N ASP A 136 21.32 -2.43 -17.47
CA ASP A 136 21.19 -1.09 -16.91
C ASP A 136 19.72 -0.66 -16.82
N ASP A 137 18.92 -0.95 -17.85
CA ASP A 137 17.48 -0.68 -17.87
C ASP A 137 16.75 -1.44 -16.77
N LEU A 138 17.01 -2.74 -16.61
CA LEU A 138 16.36 -3.55 -15.59
C LEU A 138 16.79 -3.18 -14.18
N ILE A 139 18.07 -2.84 -13.96
CA ILE A 139 18.54 -2.38 -12.65
C ILE A 139 17.89 -1.05 -12.29
N ALA A 140 17.80 -0.11 -13.23
CA ALA A 140 17.10 1.15 -13.00
C ALA A 140 15.62 0.92 -12.67
N ASP A 141 14.92 0.06 -13.41
CA ASP A 141 13.52 -0.27 -13.15
C ASP A 141 13.34 -0.96 -11.78
N LEU A 142 14.22 -1.88 -11.39
CA LEU A 142 14.17 -2.55 -10.08
C LEU A 142 14.45 -1.57 -8.92
N GLN A 143 15.39 -0.64 -9.09
CA GLN A 143 15.62 0.41 -8.10
C GLN A 143 14.39 1.31 -7.94
N GLU A 144 13.68 1.60 -9.03
CA GLU A 144 12.46 2.38 -8.99
C GLU A 144 11.29 1.62 -8.33
N VAL A 145 11.20 0.29 -8.56
CA VAL A 145 10.28 -0.59 -7.82
C VAL A 145 10.54 -0.49 -6.32
N GLU A 146 11.81 -0.56 -5.90
CA GLU A 146 12.21 -0.48 -4.50
C GLU A 146 11.80 0.86 -3.87
N LYS A 147 12.11 1.98 -4.51
CA LYS A 147 11.70 3.32 -4.06
C LYS A 147 10.18 3.43 -3.95
N CYS A 148 9.44 3.01 -4.98
CA CYS A 148 7.99 3.04 -4.97
C CYS A 148 7.41 2.21 -3.82
N PHE A 149 7.94 1.03 -3.57
CA PHE A 149 7.49 0.17 -2.48
C PHE A 149 7.73 0.82 -1.11
N ASN A 150 8.96 1.31 -0.88
CA ASN A 150 9.37 1.90 0.38
C ASN A 150 8.63 3.22 0.67
N ALA A 151 8.21 3.95 -0.36
CA ALA A 151 7.34 5.13 -0.25
C ALA A 151 5.84 4.81 -0.09
N GLY A 152 5.44 3.52 -0.09
CA GLY A 152 4.03 3.12 -0.02
C GLY A 152 3.25 3.30 -1.33
N CYS A 153 3.92 3.58 -2.44
CA CYS A 153 3.36 3.71 -3.79
C CYS A 153 3.17 2.34 -4.46
N TYR A 154 2.39 1.46 -3.81
CA TYR A 154 2.22 0.05 -4.18
C TYR A 154 1.73 -0.18 -5.61
N ARG A 155 0.81 0.65 -6.10
CA ARG A 155 0.32 0.57 -7.48
C ARG A 155 1.43 0.80 -8.50
N SER A 156 2.27 1.81 -8.24
CA SER A 156 3.41 2.13 -9.11
C SER A 156 4.43 1.01 -9.11
N ALA A 157 4.75 0.46 -7.94
CA ALA A 157 5.65 -0.69 -7.82
C ALA A 157 5.14 -1.89 -8.66
N VAL A 158 3.85 -2.22 -8.58
CA VAL A 158 3.25 -3.32 -9.39
C VAL A 158 3.29 -3.03 -10.89
N ILE A 159 3.04 -1.79 -11.32
CA ILE A 159 3.12 -1.42 -12.74
C ILE A 159 4.55 -1.59 -13.27
N LEU A 160 5.54 -1.18 -12.48
CA LEU A 160 6.95 -1.34 -12.82
C LEU A 160 7.37 -2.82 -12.85
N CYS A 161 6.81 -3.69 -12.01
CA CYS A 161 7.00 -5.15 -12.17
C CYS A 161 6.57 -5.63 -13.56
N GLY A 162 5.49 -5.09 -14.12
CA GLY A 162 5.07 -5.39 -15.49
C GLY A 162 6.10 -4.99 -16.53
N ARG A 163 6.67 -3.78 -16.42
CA ARG A 163 7.73 -3.29 -17.30
C ARG A 163 8.99 -4.15 -17.21
N VAL A 164 9.42 -4.52 -15.99
CA VAL A 164 10.54 -5.43 -15.76
C VAL A 164 10.32 -6.77 -16.47
N LEU A 165 9.13 -7.36 -16.35
CA LEU A 165 8.80 -8.61 -17.04
C LEU A 165 8.76 -8.44 -18.57
N GLU A 166 8.25 -7.32 -19.09
CA GLU A 166 8.24 -7.03 -20.53
C GLU A 166 9.67 -7.01 -21.09
N THR A 167 10.56 -6.23 -20.48
CA THR A 167 11.97 -6.13 -20.90
C THR A 167 12.67 -7.49 -20.84
N ALA A 168 12.49 -8.24 -19.74
CA ALA A 168 13.11 -9.56 -19.57
C ALA A 168 12.59 -10.59 -20.58
N LEU A 169 11.28 -10.66 -20.81
CA LEU A 169 10.68 -11.62 -21.73
C LEU A 169 10.98 -11.27 -23.19
N HIS A 170 11.05 -9.98 -23.55
CA HIS A 170 11.49 -9.56 -24.89
C HIS A 170 12.91 -10.02 -25.16
N ARG A 171 13.82 -9.80 -24.20
CA ARG A 171 15.19 -10.29 -24.36
C ARG A 171 15.26 -11.80 -24.44
N LYS A 172 14.50 -12.52 -23.60
CA LYS A 172 14.46 -13.98 -23.67
C LYS A 172 13.95 -14.47 -25.03
N TYR A 173 12.97 -13.78 -25.61
CA TYR A 173 12.46 -14.11 -26.94
C TYR A 173 13.54 -13.91 -28.01
N TYR A 174 14.29 -12.81 -27.94
CA TYR A 174 15.43 -12.56 -28.81
C TYR A 174 16.49 -13.66 -28.68
N ASP A 175 16.86 -14.06 -27.46
CA ASP A 175 17.87 -15.11 -27.22
C ASP A 175 17.49 -16.45 -27.87
N VAL A 176 16.20 -16.78 -27.91
CA VAL A 176 15.71 -18.06 -28.44
C VAL A 176 15.45 -18.01 -29.95
N THR A 177 15.15 -16.84 -30.51
CA THR A 177 14.72 -16.72 -31.91
C THR A 177 15.69 -15.97 -32.81
N GLY A 178 16.62 -15.21 -32.24
CA GLY A 178 17.50 -14.28 -32.95
C GLY A 178 16.75 -13.09 -33.58
N ARG A 179 15.51 -12.84 -33.17
CA ARG A 179 14.65 -11.79 -33.74
C ARG A 179 14.14 -10.88 -32.65
N ASP A 180 14.21 -9.59 -32.91
CA ASP A 180 13.56 -8.62 -32.05
C ASP A 180 12.05 -8.63 -32.35
N VAL A 181 11.26 -9.01 -31.35
CA VAL A 181 9.80 -9.04 -31.47
C VAL A 181 9.23 -7.64 -31.66
N LEU A 182 9.90 -6.61 -31.15
CA LEU A 182 9.45 -5.22 -31.23
C LEU A 182 9.58 -4.63 -32.64
N GLU A 183 10.51 -5.13 -33.46
CA GLU A 183 10.63 -4.73 -34.86
C GLU A 183 9.41 -5.19 -35.69
N THR A 184 8.83 -6.34 -35.32
CA THR A 184 7.70 -6.94 -36.06
C THR A 184 6.34 -6.62 -35.45
N GLN A 185 6.28 -6.47 -34.13
CA GLN A 185 5.05 -6.28 -33.35
C GLN A 185 5.29 -5.28 -32.22
N PRO A 186 5.44 -3.98 -32.52
CA PRO A 186 5.57 -2.97 -31.49
C PRO A 186 4.33 -2.97 -30.59
N GLY A 187 4.54 -3.02 -29.28
CA GLY A 187 3.45 -3.06 -28.29
C GLY A 187 2.81 -4.44 -28.09
N ILE A 188 3.52 -5.52 -28.42
CA ILE A 188 3.08 -6.88 -28.06
C ILE A 188 2.80 -6.98 -26.55
N GLY A 189 1.62 -7.49 -26.19
CA GLY A 189 1.26 -7.67 -24.78
C GLY A 189 1.98 -8.86 -24.15
N LEU A 190 2.26 -8.77 -22.85
CA LEU A 190 2.88 -9.82 -22.03
C LEU A 190 2.26 -11.22 -22.24
N GLY A 191 0.93 -11.31 -22.31
CA GLY A 191 0.23 -12.59 -22.51
C GLY A 191 0.55 -13.24 -23.86
N THR A 192 0.58 -12.44 -24.94
CA THR A 192 0.92 -12.93 -26.29
C THR A 192 2.40 -13.32 -26.38
N LEU A 193 3.28 -12.55 -25.73
CA LEU A 193 4.71 -12.85 -25.69
C LEU A 193 5.00 -14.18 -24.98
N ILE A 194 4.29 -14.47 -23.89
CA ILE A 194 4.38 -15.75 -23.18
C ILE A 194 3.91 -16.91 -24.05
N ALA A 195 2.78 -16.76 -24.73
CA ALA A 195 2.29 -17.80 -25.64
C ALA A 195 3.33 -18.12 -26.72
N LYS A 196 3.93 -17.08 -27.33
CA LYS A 196 5.01 -17.24 -28.31
C LYS A 196 6.26 -17.91 -27.73
N LEU A 197 6.65 -17.60 -26.49
CA LEU A 197 7.78 -18.26 -25.81
C LEU A 197 7.47 -19.74 -25.52
N ALA A 198 6.24 -20.05 -25.10
CA ALA A 198 5.80 -21.42 -24.88
C ALA A 198 5.81 -22.24 -26.18
N GLU A 199 5.39 -21.67 -27.31
CA GLU A 199 5.50 -22.28 -28.64
C GLU A 199 6.96 -22.58 -29.05
N LYS A 200 7.94 -21.86 -28.46
CA LYS A 200 9.37 -22.11 -28.64
C LYS A 200 9.96 -23.04 -27.59
N ASN A 201 9.12 -23.77 -26.85
CA ASN A 201 9.51 -24.69 -25.78
C ASN A 201 10.32 -24.04 -24.64
N VAL A 202 10.14 -22.73 -24.42
CA VAL A 202 10.73 -22.06 -23.25
C VAL A 202 9.93 -22.45 -22.03
N GLN A 203 10.59 -23.06 -21.05
CA GLN A 203 9.96 -23.40 -19.78
C GLN A 203 9.73 -22.12 -18.96
N LEU A 204 8.47 -21.77 -18.78
CA LEU A 204 8.04 -20.64 -17.97
C LEU A 204 7.37 -21.15 -16.70
N ASP A 205 7.44 -20.36 -15.63
CA ASP A 205 6.81 -20.70 -14.36
C ASP A 205 5.29 -20.81 -14.55
N PRO A 206 4.63 -21.90 -14.10
CA PRO A 206 3.18 -22.07 -14.24
C PRO A 206 2.35 -20.94 -13.62
N GLY A 207 2.89 -20.23 -12.62
CA GLY A 207 2.25 -19.08 -11.96
C GLY A 207 2.39 -17.75 -12.71
N LEU A 208 3.22 -17.69 -13.75
CA LEU A 208 3.54 -16.45 -14.45
C LEU A 208 2.32 -15.84 -15.13
N THR A 209 1.45 -16.66 -15.72
CA THR A 209 0.23 -16.21 -16.40
C THR A 209 -0.73 -15.51 -15.44
N GLN A 210 -0.95 -16.07 -14.25
CA GLN A 210 -1.82 -15.50 -13.23
C GLN A 210 -1.24 -14.19 -12.69
N GLN A 211 0.07 -14.16 -12.45
CA GLN A 211 0.76 -12.96 -11.99
C GLN A 211 0.61 -11.81 -13.00
N ILE A 212 0.79 -12.10 -14.29
CA ILE A 212 0.64 -11.09 -15.35
C ILE A 212 -0.79 -10.61 -15.47
N HIS A 213 -1.77 -11.48 -15.24
CA HIS A 213 -3.16 -11.06 -15.16
C HIS A 213 -3.37 -10.02 -14.05
N LEU A 214 -2.83 -10.27 -12.85
CA LEU A 214 -2.89 -9.31 -11.74
C LEU A 214 -2.18 -7.99 -12.06
N ILE A 215 -0.96 -8.05 -12.60
CA ILE A 215 -0.20 -6.87 -13.03
C ILE A 215 -1.00 -6.06 -14.07
N ASN A 216 -1.55 -6.73 -15.08
CA ASN A 216 -2.32 -6.08 -16.14
C ASN A 216 -3.62 -5.46 -15.61
N GLN A 217 -4.30 -6.11 -14.67
CA GLN A 217 -5.42 -5.48 -13.97
C GLN A 217 -4.97 -4.16 -13.33
N VAL A 218 -3.88 -4.16 -12.57
CA VAL A 218 -3.37 -2.94 -11.91
C VAL A 218 -3.01 -1.86 -12.93
N ARG A 219 -2.33 -2.21 -14.03
CA ARG A 219 -1.98 -1.28 -15.12
C ARG A 219 -3.23 -0.65 -15.71
N VAL A 220 -4.18 -1.46 -16.18
CA VAL A 220 -5.43 -0.99 -16.81
C VAL A 220 -6.23 -0.11 -15.85
N TYR A 221 -6.39 -0.51 -14.58
CA TYR A 221 -7.11 0.28 -13.57
C TYR A 221 -6.39 1.56 -13.15
N SER A 222 -5.10 1.70 -13.48
CA SER A 222 -4.32 2.90 -13.16
C SER A 222 -4.33 3.98 -14.20
N VAL A 223 -4.67 3.64 -15.44
CA VAL A 223 -4.84 4.62 -16.53
C VAL A 223 -6.30 4.79 -16.95
N HIS A 224 -7.17 3.80 -16.73
CA HIS A 224 -8.58 3.86 -17.14
C HIS A 224 -9.53 3.91 -15.94
N LYS A 225 -10.51 4.81 -16.00
CA LYS A 225 -11.58 4.95 -15.00
C LYS A 225 -12.57 3.79 -15.11
N LYS A 226 -12.45 2.78 -14.24
CA LYS A 226 -13.42 1.68 -14.09
C LYS A 226 -14.13 1.75 -12.72
N GLN A 227 -15.21 1.00 -12.55
CA GLN A 227 -16.09 1.08 -11.37
C GLN A 227 -15.39 0.84 -10.03
N SER A 228 -14.34 0.02 -9.98
CA SER A 228 -13.49 -0.18 -8.81
C SER A 228 -12.02 -0.26 -9.21
N ALA A 229 -11.17 0.52 -8.53
CA ALA A 229 -9.72 0.43 -8.71
C ALA A 229 -9.18 -0.68 -7.82
N PHE A 230 -8.36 -1.58 -8.38
CA PHE A 230 -7.59 -2.50 -7.56
C PHE A 230 -6.45 -1.72 -6.86
N ALA A 231 -6.42 -1.81 -5.53
CA ALA A 231 -5.41 -1.19 -4.69
C ALA A 231 -4.63 -2.30 -3.95
N PRO A 232 -3.47 -2.73 -4.45
CA PRO A 232 -2.70 -3.79 -3.81
C PRO A 232 -2.25 -3.37 -2.40
N THR A 233 -2.29 -4.31 -1.46
CA THR A 233 -1.71 -4.13 -0.13
C THR A 233 -0.19 -4.18 -0.18
N LYS A 234 0.48 -3.77 0.92
CA LYS A 234 1.93 -3.90 1.08
C LYS A 234 2.41 -5.34 0.83
N ASP A 235 1.74 -6.30 1.46
CA ASP A 235 2.12 -7.72 1.37
C ASP A 235 1.88 -8.31 -0.02
N GLN A 236 0.74 -7.95 -0.66
CA GLN A 236 0.48 -8.33 -2.04
C GLN A 236 1.57 -7.77 -2.96
N THR A 237 1.89 -6.49 -2.83
CA THR A 237 2.95 -5.85 -3.62
C THR A 237 4.30 -6.52 -3.40
N HIS A 238 4.64 -6.82 -2.14
CA HIS A 238 5.89 -7.47 -1.81
C HIS A 238 6.00 -8.85 -2.47
N ALA A 239 4.94 -9.66 -2.39
CA ALA A 239 4.88 -10.96 -3.07
C ALA A 239 5.03 -10.82 -4.58
N MET A 240 4.39 -9.82 -5.19
CA MET A 240 4.49 -9.55 -6.62
C MET A 240 5.91 -9.14 -7.05
N VAL A 241 6.61 -8.34 -6.24
CA VAL A 241 8.01 -7.96 -6.50
C VAL A 241 8.93 -9.17 -6.38
N LEU A 242 8.81 -9.96 -5.30
CA LEU A 242 9.64 -11.16 -5.10
C LEU A 242 9.45 -12.17 -6.24
N PHE A 243 8.21 -12.40 -6.66
CA PHE A 243 7.91 -13.27 -7.78
C PHE A 243 8.52 -12.75 -9.09
N THR A 244 8.43 -11.43 -9.34
CA THR A 244 9.02 -10.80 -10.52
C THR A 244 10.53 -11.03 -10.57
N VAL A 245 11.23 -10.80 -9.46
CA VAL A 245 12.68 -11.00 -9.36
C VAL A 245 13.05 -12.48 -9.53
N ASP A 246 12.26 -13.40 -8.97
CA ASP A 246 12.48 -14.84 -9.13
C ASP A 246 12.32 -15.29 -10.59
N VAL A 247 11.29 -14.81 -11.29
CA VAL A 247 11.07 -15.07 -12.71
C VAL A 247 12.23 -14.56 -13.55
N VAL A 248 12.65 -13.30 -13.34
CA VAL A 248 13.79 -12.72 -14.06
C VAL A 248 15.06 -13.56 -13.85
N ASN A 249 15.32 -13.99 -12.61
CA ASN A 249 16.43 -14.88 -12.32
C ASN A 249 16.32 -16.23 -13.04
N LYS A 250 15.13 -16.86 -13.06
CA LYS A 250 14.90 -18.13 -13.76
C LYS A 250 15.07 -18.01 -15.28
N LEU A 251 14.74 -16.87 -15.88
CA LEU A 251 14.85 -16.65 -17.32
C LEU A 251 16.31 -16.66 -17.80
N PHE A 252 17.27 -16.22 -16.98
CA PHE A 252 18.67 -16.01 -17.36
C PHE A 252 19.68 -16.81 -16.52
N ARG A 253 19.22 -17.89 -15.86
CA ARG A 253 20.08 -18.85 -15.15
C ARG A 253 20.80 -19.80 -16.09
#